data_AF-A0A9Q1GZD0-F1
#
_entry.id   AF-A0A9Q1GZD0-F1
#
_cell.length_a   1.000
_cell.length_b   1.000
_cell.length_c   1.000
_cell.angle_alpha   90.00
_cell.angle_beta   90.00
_cell.angle_gamma   90.00
#
_symmetry.space_group_name_H-M   'P 1'
#
loop_
_entity.id
_entity.type
_entity.pdbx_description
1 polymer ?
#
loop_
_entity_poly.entity_id
_entity_poly.type
_entity_poly.pdbx_seq_one_letter_code
_entity_poly.pdbx_strand_id
1 'polypeptide(L)'
;MASTQEERKELDQKAKQGETVVPGGTGGKSRESQEHLAEGRSKGGQTRKEHLGHEGYQEIGSKGGQTRKEQLGHEGYQDLGSKGGQAPKEQLGHEGYQELGSKGGQARKEQLGHEGYQELGSKGGQARKEQLGYQELGSKGGQARKEQIGSDGYREMGRKGGLSTMDKSGEERAKEEGVEIDESKYRTHST
;
A
#
# COMPACT_ATOMS: atom_id res chain seq x y z
N MET A 1 7.74 -4.86 49.32
CA MET A 1 8.27 -4.28 48.08
C MET A 1 9.77 -4.14 48.27
N ALA A 2 10.58 -4.67 47.36
CA ALA A 2 12.03 -4.53 47.44
C ALA A 2 12.39 -3.05 47.37
N SER A 3 13.43 -2.64 48.11
CA SER A 3 13.88 -1.25 48.07
C SER A 3 14.49 -0.93 46.70
N THR A 4 14.43 0.31 46.27
CA THR A 4 15.04 0.77 44.99
C THR A 4 16.55 0.47 44.90
N GLN A 5 17.23 0.24 46.03
CA GLN A 5 18.60 -0.23 46.06
C GLN A 5 18.77 -1.72 45.79
N GLU A 6 17.83 -2.56 46.23
CA GLU A 6 17.85 -4.00 45.96
C GLU A 6 17.60 -4.29 44.48
N GLU A 7 16.63 -3.60 43.87
CA GLU A 7 16.35 -3.70 42.43
C GLU A 7 17.57 -3.29 41.59
N ARG A 8 18.27 -2.22 41.95
CA ARG A 8 19.51 -1.80 41.27
C ARG A 8 20.61 -2.86 41.38
N LYS A 9 20.79 -3.45 42.57
CA LYS A 9 21.79 -4.52 42.78
C LYS A 9 21.46 -5.76 41.96
N GLU A 10 20.18 -6.13 41.87
CA GLU A 10 19.73 -7.25 41.04
C GLU A 10 20.01 -7.00 39.56
N LEU A 11 19.67 -5.81 39.05
CA LEU A 11 19.95 -5.42 37.67
C LEU A 11 21.45 -5.38 37.36
N ASP A 12 22.27 -4.93 38.31
CA ASP A 12 23.73 -4.97 38.16
C ASP A 12 24.28 -6.40 38.19
N GLN A 13 23.72 -7.31 38.97
CA GLN A 13 24.11 -8.73 38.94
C GLN A 13 23.79 -9.36 37.59
N LYS A 14 22.59 -9.11 37.05
CA LYS A 14 22.19 -9.56 35.71
C LYS A 14 23.12 -8.99 34.63
N ALA A 15 23.40 -7.68 34.67
CA ALA A 15 24.34 -7.05 33.75
C ALA A 15 25.76 -7.64 33.84
N LYS A 16 26.23 -8.00 35.05
CA LYS A 16 27.52 -8.67 35.24
C LYS A 16 27.57 -10.07 34.62
N GLN A 17 26.43 -10.77 34.59
CA GLN A 17 26.29 -12.07 33.91
C GLN A 17 26.18 -11.92 32.38
N GLY A 18 26.20 -10.68 31.87
CA GLY A 18 26.15 -10.37 30.44
C GLY A 18 24.74 -10.12 29.91
N GLU A 19 23.71 -10.14 30.77
CA GLU A 19 22.34 -9.85 30.36
C GLU A 19 22.19 -8.38 29.98
N THR A 20 21.40 -8.11 28.95
CA THR A 20 21.00 -6.73 28.60
C THR A 20 19.77 -6.35 29.41
N VAL A 21 19.96 -5.49 30.40
CA VAL A 21 18.91 -4.94 31.27
C VAL A 21 18.46 -3.54 30.83
N VAL A 22 19.20 -2.89 29.93
CA VAL A 22 18.83 -1.62 29.30
C VAL A 22 18.83 -1.80 27.78
N PRO A 23 17.68 -1.60 27.09
CA PRO A 23 17.60 -1.66 25.63
C PRO A 23 18.62 -0.74 24.96
N GLY A 24 19.35 -1.27 23.97
CA GLY A 24 20.41 -0.54 23.30
C GLY A 24 21.73 -0.45 24.08
N GLY A 25 21.78 -0.93 25.32
CA GLY A 25 22.94 -0.88 26.21
C GLY A 25 23.80 -2.14 26.25
N THR A 26 23.58 -3.11 25.36
CA THR A 26 24.27 -4.42 25.36
C THR A 26 25.78 -4.29 25.45
N GLY A 27 26.39 -5.05 26.38
CA GLY A 27 27.84 -5.12 26.63
C GLY A 27 28.30 -4.45 27.94
N GLY A 28 27.46 -3.63 28.59
CA GLY A 28 27.79 -3.03 29.89
C GLY A 28 27.63 -4.00 31.06
N LYS A 29 28.56 -3.98 32.03
CA LYS A 29 28.57 -4.86 33.21
C LYS A 29 27.82 -4.30 34.44
N SER A 30 27.10 -3.20 34.27
CA SER A 30 26.18 -2.63 35.24
C SER A 30 25.04 -1.96 34.49
N ARG A 31 23.90 -1.74 35.15
CA ARG A 31 22.78 -1.00 34.57
C ARG A 31 23.24 0.36 34.06
N GLU A 32 23.97 1.11 34.88
CA GLU A 32 24.52 2.42 34.52
C GLU A 32 25.45 2.37 33.29
N SER A 33 26.31 1.35 33.22
CA SER A 33 27.17 1.17 32.03
C SER A 33 26.34 0.94 30.77
N GLN A 34 25.26 0.16 30.88
CA GLN A 34 24.34 -0.08 29.77
C GLN A 34 23.55 1.17 29.40
N GLU A 35 23.13 1.99 30.36
CA GLU A 35 22.48 3.29 30.13
C GLU A 35 23.40 4.22 29.33
N HIS A 36 24.66 4.38 29.73
CA HIS A 36 25.64 5.19 28.99
C HIS A 36 25.92 4.66 27.58
N LEU A 37 25.99 3.34 27.40
CA LEU A 37 26.16 2.73 26.07
C LEU A 37 24.94 2.98 25.17
N ALA A 38 23.74 2.82 25.72
CA ALA A 38 22.49 3.09 25.00
C ALA A 38 22.42 4.57 24.58
N GLU A 39 22.72 5.47 25.51
CA GLU A 39 22.75 6.91 25.26
C GLU A 39 23.79 7.28 24.20
N GLY A 40 25.01 6.76 24.31
CA GLY A 40 26.09 7.00 23.35
C GLY A 40 25.75 6.50 21.94
N ARG A 41 25.14 5.31 21.82
CA ARG A 41 24.68 4.75 20.54
C ARG A 41 23.54 5.56 19.95
N SER A 42 22.59 5.99 20.78
CA SER A 42 21.47 6.84 20.36
C SER A 42 21.99 8.17 19.80
N LYS A 43 22.85 8.86 20.55
CA LYS A 43 23.50 10.10 20.12
C LYS A 43 24.30 9.90 18.83
N GLY A 44 25.13 8.86 18.75
CA GLY A 44 25.87 8.53 17.53
C GLY A 44 24.97 8.28 16.32
N GLY A 45 23.83 7.62 16.52
CA GLY A 45 22.80 7.41 15.51
C GLY A 45 22.14 8.72 15.04
N GLN A 46 21.81 9.62 15.97
CA GLN A 46 21.26 10.94 15.67
C GLN A 46 22.26 11.80 14.89
N THR A 47 23.50 11.90 15.36
CA THR A 47 24.56 12.61 14.65
C THR A 47 24.72 12.05 13.24
N ARG A 48 24.78 10.74 13.08
CA ARG A 48 24.89 10.11 11.76
C ARG A 48 23.68 10.40 10.88
N LYS A 49 22.48 10.48 11.45
CA LYS A 49 21.26 10.87 10.73
C LYS A 49 21.29 12.31 10.26
N GLU A 50 21.78 13.23 11.08
CA GLU A 50 21.96 14.63 10.68
C GLU A 50 23.00 14.76 9.55
N HIS A 51 24.09 14.01 9.62
CA HIS A 51 25.16 14.09 8.61
C HIS A 51 24.78 13.46 7.27
N LEU A 52 24.12 12.29 7.28
CA LEU A 52 23.76 11.57 6.05
C LEU A 52 22.44 12.05 5.44
N GLY A 53 21.54 12.56 6.26
CA GLY A 53 20.18 12.87 5.84
C GLY A 53 19.44 11.66 5.27
N HIS A 54 18.33 11.93 4.58
CA HIS A 54 17.52 10.88 3.96
C HIS A 54 18.25 10.19 2.80
N GLU A 55 18.86 10.97 1.93
CA GLU A 55 19.54 10.49 0.71
C GLU A 55 20.73 9.60 1.04
N GLY A 56 21.55 9.96 2.03
CA GLY A 56 22.69 9.13 2.44
C GLY A 56 22.26 7.77 2.98
N TYR A 57 21.14 7.69 3.70
CA TYR A 57 20.60 6.39 4.12
C TYR A 57 20.02 5.59 2.95
N GLN A 58 19.35 6.24 2.00
CA GLN A 58 18.89 5.57 0.78
C GLN A 58 20.06 5.00 -0.02
N GLU A 59 21.14 5.76 -0.18
CA GLU A 59 22.33 5.33 -0.89
C GLU A 59 23.00 4.14 -0.21
N ILE A 60 23.22 4.21 1.11
CA ILE A 60 23.83 3.12 1.88
C ILE A 60 22.95 1.86 1.85
N GLY A 61 21.62 2.02 1.97
CA GLY A 61 20.68 0.91 1.86
C GLY A 61 20.71 0.27 0.48
N SER A 62 20.73 1.08 -0.58
CA SER A 62 20.82 0.62 -1.97
C SER A 62 22.14 -0.13 -2.22
N LYS A 63 23.28 0.46 -1.84
CA LYS A 63 24.60 -0.18 -1.96
C LYS A 63 24.66 -1.50 -1.19
N GLY A 64 24.18 -1.51 0.06
CA GLY A 64 24.13 -2.73 0.86
C GLY A 64 23.28 -3.83 0.21
N GLY A 65 22.13 -3.45 -0.37
CA GLY A 65 21.28 -4.35 -1.14
C GLY A 65 21.98 -4.91 -2.39
N GLN A 66 22.67 -4.06 -3.14
CA GLN A 66 23.43 -4.45 -4.33
C GLN A 66 24.57 -5.40 -4.00
N THR A 67 25.40 -5.06 -3.01
CA THR A 67 26.48 -5.94 -2.53
C THR A 67 25.93 -7.29 -2.07
N ARG A 68 24.80 -7.30 -1.35
CA ARG A 68 24.17 -8.54 -0.90
C ARG A 68 23.65 -9.38 -2.06
N LYS A 69 23.09 -8.75 -3.09
CA LYS A 69 22.65 -9.42 -4.32
C LYS A 69 23.81 -10.03 -5.08
N GLU A 70 24.94 -9.34 -5.13
CA GLU A 70 26.16 -9.84 -5.76
C GLU A 70 26.73 -11.05 -5.00
N GLN A 71 26.78 -10.99 -3.67
CA GLN A 71 27.26 -12.10 -2.83
C GLN A 71 26.38 -13.36 -2.91
N LEU A 72 25.05 -13.18 -2.96
CA LEU A 72 24.10 -14.29 -2.93
C LEU A 72 23.69 -14.79 -4.33
N GLY A 73 24.01 -14.04 -5.38
CA GLY A 73 23.44 -14.25 -6.70
C GLY A 73 21.94 -13.95 -6.77
N HIS A 74 21.37 -14.08 -7.97
CA HIS A 74 19.96 -13.76 -8.23
C HIS A 74 18.99 -14.63 -7.40
N GLU A 75 19.20 -15.94 -7.41
CA GLU A 75 18.35 -16.91 -6.71
C GLU A 75 18.42 -16.74 -5.19
N GLY A 76 19.62 -16.56 -4.63
CA GLY A 76 19.80 -16.36 -3.19
C GLY A 76 19.19 -15.05 -2.70
N TYR A 77 19.24 -13.98 -3.49
CA TYR A 77 18.59 -12.71 -3.15
C TYR A 77 17.06 -12.80 -3.21
N GLN A 78 16.53 -13.50 -4.22
CA GLN A 78 15.09 -13.74 -4.37
C GLN A 78 14.53 -14.61 -3.25
N ASP A 79 15.26 -15.66 -2.85
CA ASP A 79 14.90 -16.51 -1.71
C ASP A 79 14.86 -15.70 -0.40
N LEU A 80 15.82 -14.80 -0.18
CA LEU A 80 15.87 -13.95 1.01
C LEU A 80 14.71 -12.94 1.07
N GLY A 81 14.35 -12.34 -0.07
CA GLY A 81 13.15 -11.52 -0.18
C GLY A 81 11.86 -12.31 0.05
N SER A 82 11.80 -13.55 -0.45
CA SER A 82 10.67 -14.45 -0.29
C SER A 82 10.50 -14.87 1.18
N LYS A 83 11.58 -15.24 1.87
CA LYS A 83 11.59 -15.58 3.30
C LYS A 83 11.18 -14.41 4.18
N GLY A 84 11.62 -13.19 3.85
CA GLY A 84 11.20 -11.97 4.55
C GLY A 84 9.69 -11.72 4.47
N GLY A 85 9.05 -12.10 3.35
CA GLY A 85 7.59 -12.02 3.19
C GLY A 85 6.81 -13.24 3.72
N GLN A 86 7.45 -14.41 3.82
CA GLN A 86 6.83 -15.62 4.32
C GLN A 86 6.75 -15.66 5.84
N ALA A 87 7.77 -15.19 6.56
CA ALA A 87 7.78 -15.23 8.02
C ALA A 87 6.58 -14.50 8.67
N PRO A 88 6.14 -13.32 8.20
CA PRO A 88 4.90 -12.70 8.68
C PRO A 88 3.65 -13.46 8.24
N LYS A 89 3.64 -14.04 7.03
CA LYS A 89 2.48 -14.76 6.48
C LYS A 89 2.17 -16.05 7.23
N GLU A 90 3.18 -16.75 7.67
CA GLU A 90 3.04 -17.96 8.47
C GLU A 90 2.58 -17.64 9.90
N GLN A 91 2.97 -16.49 10.44
CA GLN A 91 2.61 -16.04 11.79
C GLN A 91 1.24 -15.34 11.87
N LEU A 92 0.91 -14.47 10.92
CA LEU A 92 -0.34 -13.69 10.92
C LEU A 92 -1.50 -14.36 10.18
N GLY A 93 -1.21 -15.27 9.24
CA GLY A 93 -2.24 -15.88 8.39
C GLY A 93 -3.02 -14.87 7.53
N HIS A 94 -4.12 -15.33 6.95
CA HIS A 94 -4.99 -14.51 6.10
C HIS A 94 -5.65 -13.35 6.86
N GLU A 95 -6.17 -13.63 8.07
CA GLU A 95 -6.85 -12.65 8.91
C GLU A 95 -5.92 -11.53 9.35
N GLY A 96 -4.68 -11.85 9.73
CA GLY A 96 -3.73 -10.82 10.12
C GLY A 96 -3.30 -9.92 8.96
N TYR A 97 -3.23 -10.43 7.72
CA TYR A 97 -3.02 -9.58 6.53
C TYR A 97 -4.21 -8.69 6.22
N GLN A 98 -5.44 -9.19 6.37
CA GLN A 98 -6.63 -8.36 6.23
C GLN A 98 -6.65 -7.25 7.28
N GLU A 99 -6.31 -7.57 8.53
CA GLU A 99 -6.23 -6.59 9.61
C GLU A 99 -5.16 -5.53 9.35
N LEU A 100 -3.96 -5.94 8.91
CA LEU A 100 -2.89 -5.00 8.51
C LEU A 100 -3.31 -4.12 7.33
N GLY A 101 -3.96 -4.69 6.33
CA GLY A 101 -4.50 -3.94 5.19
C GLY A 101 -5.55 -2.92 5.62
N SER A 102 -6.48 -3.32 6.48
CA SER A 102 -7.49 -2.42 7.05
C SER A 102 -6.88 -1.33 7.91
N LYS A 103 -5.94 -1.65 8.80
CA LYS A 103 -5.22 -0.67 9.62
C LYS A 103 -4.42 0.31 8.77
N GLY A 104 -3.71 -0.18 7.75
CA GLY A 104 -2.98 0.66 6.80
C GLY A 104 -3.91 1.58 6.02
N GLY A 105 -5.06 1.07 5.56
CA GLY A 105 -6.08 1.87 4.88
C GLY A 105 -6.70 2.94 5.78
N GLN A 106 -7.01 2.60 7.03
CA GLN A 106 -7.53 3.55 8.01
C GLN A 106 -6.51 4.65 8.34
N ALA A 107 -5.27 4.28 8.65
CA ALA A 107 -4.20 5.24 8.91
C ALA A 107 -3.98 6.18 7.72
N ARG A 108 -4.01 5.63 6.49
CA ARG A 108 -3.87 6.43 5.27
C ARG A 108 -5.04 7.39 5.07
N LYS A 109 -6.26 6.97 5.41
CA LYS A 109 -7.46 7.80 5.36
C LYS A 109 -7.44 8.92 6.39
N GLU A 110 -6.97 8.65 7.59
CA GLU A 110 -6.79 9.65 8.62
C GLU A 110 -5.74 10.69 8.23
N GLN A 111 -4.61 10.25 7.65
CA GLN A 111 -3.54 11.15 7.19
C GLN A 111 -3.96 12.05 6.03
N LEU A 112 -4.71 11.53 5.06
CA LEU A 112 -5.04 12.24 3.82
C LEU A 112 -6.37 13.01 3.89
N GLY A 113 -7.31 12.57 4.72
CA GLY A 113 -8.65 13.12 4.76
C GLY A 113 -9.41 13.02 3.43
N HIS A 114 -10.50 13.78 3.30
CA HIS A 114 -11.33 13.78 2.09
C HIS A 114 -10.60 14.37 0.88
N GLU A 115 -9.97 15.53 1.08
CA GLU A 115 -9.26 16.27 0.03
C GLU A 115 -8.09 15.47 -0.55
N GLY A 116 -7.31 14.79 0.30
CA GLY A 116 -6.20 13.96 -0.18
C GLY A 116 -6.65 12.76 -1.02
N TYR A 117 -7.83 12.18 -0.75
CA TYR A 117 -8.41 11.15 -1.61
C TYR A 117 -8.95 11.70 -2.93
N GLN A 118 -9.56 12.89 -2.92
CA GLN A 118 -9.99 13.56 -4.15
C GLN A 118 -8.79 13.89 -5.05
N GLU A 119 -7.69 14.36 -4.46
CA GLU A 119 -6.46 14.66 -5.18
C GLU A 119 -5.84 13.38 -5.77
N LEU A 120 -5.77 12.28 -5.00
CA LEU A 120 -5.32 10.97 -5.49
C LEU A 120 -6.20 10.44 -6.62
N GLY A 121 -7.53 10.58 -6.50
CA GLY A 121 -8.46 10.22 -7.56
C GLY A 121 -8.24 11.05 -8.82
N SER A 122 -8.04 12.36 -8.66
CA SER A 122 -7.76 13.30 -9.77
C SER A 122 -6.44 12.98 -10.46
N LYS A 123 -5.37 12.74 -9.69
CA LYS A 123 -4.06 12.32 -10.19
C LYS A 123 -4.13 10.96 -10.90
N GLY A 124 -4.87 10.00 -10.34
CA GLY A 124 -5.09 8.70 -10.97
C GLY A 124 -5.85 8.80 -12.29
N GLY A 125 -6.86 9.69 -12.36
CA GLY A 125 -7.58 9.99 -13.59
C GLY A 125 -6.71 10.68 -14.63
N GLN A 126 -5.90 11.65 -14.22
CA GLN A 126 -4.96 12.35 -15.10
C GLN A 126 -3.86 11.43 -15.63
N ALA A 127 -3.24 10.61 -14.78
CA ALA A 127 -2.22 9.64 -15.20
C ALA A 127 -2.80 8.62 -16.19
N ARG A 128 -4.02 8.14 -15.94
CA ARG A 128 -4.71 7.21 -16.86
C ARG A 128 -5.09 7.89 -18.17
N LYS A 129 -5.50 9.17 -18.13
CA LYS A 129 -5.76 9.99 -19.31
C LYS A 129 -4.48 10.24 -20.11
N GLU A 130 -3.35 10.45 -19.46
CA GLU A 130 -2.06 10.66 -20.11
C GLU A 130 -1.55 9.37 -20.78
N GLN A 131 -1.76 8.22 -20.14
CA GLN A 131 -1.40 6.92 -20.70
C GLN A 131 -2.26 6.46 -21.88
N LEU A 132 -3.55 6.84 -21.92
CA LEU A 132 -4.51 6.25 -22.86
C LEU A 132 -5.37 7.27 -23.62
N GLY A 133 -5.40 8.56 -23.27
CA GLY A 133 -6.25 9.57 -23.91
C GLY A 133 -7.77 9.33 -23.76
N TYR A 134 -8.58 10.40 -23.61
CA TYR A 134 -10.04 10.24 -23.48
C TYR A 134 -10.69 9.64 -24.73
N GLN A 135 -10.16 9.94 -25.92
CA GLN A 135 -10.68 9.41 -27.18
C GLN A 135 -10.40 7.91 -27.34
N GLU A 136 -9.23 7.42 -26.94
CA GLU A 136 -8.90 6.00 -27.05
C GLU A 136 -9.67 5.18 -26.01
N LEU A 137 -9.84 5.69 -24.78
CA LEU A 137 -10.67 5.06 -23.74
C LEU A 137 -12.14 4.98 -24.14
N GLY A 138 -12.71 6.06 -24.67
CA GLY A 138 -14.08 6.07 -25.20
C GLY A 138 -14.24 5.13 -26.39
N SER A 139 -13.25 5.10 -27.29
CA SER A 139 -13.28 4.22 -28.47
C SER A 139 -13.11 2.75 -28.10
N LYS A 140 -12.18 2.40 -27.22
CA LYS A 140 -11.95 1.03 -26.73
C LYS A 140 -13.12 0.52 -25.90
N GLY A 141 -13.67 1.35 -25.00
CA GLY A 141 -14.86 1.00 -24.23
C GLY A 141 -16.09 0.81 -25.12
N GLY A 142 -16.29 1.70 -26.09
CA GLY A 142 -17.37 1.59 -27.08
C GLY A 142 -17.21 0.36 -27.99
N GLN A 143 -16.01 0.07 -28.46
CA GLN A 143 -15.69 -1.11 -29.27
C GLN A 143 -15.91 -2.40 -28.49
N ALA A 144 -15.39 -2.50 -27.26
CA ALA A 144 -15.60 -3.67 -26.40
C ALA A 144 -17.08 -3.91 -26.11
N ARG A 145 -17.84 -2.83 -25.85
CA ARG A 145 -19.29 -2.95 -25.67
C ARG A 145 -19.99 -3.41 -26.94
N LYS A 146 -19.61 -2.87 -28.11
CA LYS A 146 -20.13 -3.26 -29.42
C LYS A 146 -19.81 -4.71 -29.77
N GLU A 147 -18.65 -5.23 -29.39
CA GLU A 147 -18.32 -6.66 -29.54
C GLU A 147 -19.21 -7.55 -28.65
N GLN A 148 -19.51 -7.12 -27.42
CA GLN A 148 -20.30 -7.90 -26.48
C GLN A 148 -21.79 -8.01 -26.85
N ILE A 149 -22.38 -6.96 -27.42
CA ILE A 149 -23.83 -6.87 -27.68
C ILE A 149 -24.17 -6.76 -29.17
N GLY A 150 -23.16 -6.82 -30.04
CA GLY A 150 -23.30 -6.63 -31.48
C GLY A 150 -23.52 -5.17 -31.90
N SER A 151 -23.41 -4.93 -33.22
CA SER A 151 -23.59 -3.60 -33.81
C SER A 151 -24.99 -3.03 -33.61
N ASP A 152 -26.00 -3.89 -33.66
CA ASP A 152 -27.40 -3.48 -33.56
C ASP A 152 -27.76 -3.13 -32.12
N GLY A 153 -27.35 -3.95 -31.13
CA GLY A 153 -27.52 -3.62 -29.71
C GLY A 153 -26.77 -2.34 -29.31
N TYR A 154 -25.59 -2.09 -29.87
CA TYR A 154 -24.85 -0.84 -29.63
C TYR A 154 -25.58 0.39 -30.20
N ARG A 155 -26.12 0.29 -31.41
CA ARG A 155 -26.88 1.37 -32.05
C ARG A 155 -28.16 1.68 -31.28
N GLU A 156 -28.86 0.65 -30.83
CA GLU A 156 -30.08 0.78 -30.03
C GLU A 156 -29.78 1.41 -28.66
N MET A 157 -28.64 1.07 -28.06
CA MET A 157 -28.16 1.71 -26.83
C MET A 157 -27.83 3.19 -27.01
N GLY A 158 -27.20 3.56 -28.12
CA GLY A 158 -27.00 4.96 -28.49
C GLY A 158 -28.32 5.71 -28.66
N ARG A 159 -29.31 5.08 -29.30
CA ARG A 159 -30.66 5.65 -29.49
C ARG A 159 -31.38 5.84 -28.16
N LYS A 160 -31.38 4.84 -27.27
CA LYS A 160 -31.96 4.94 -25.91
C LYS A 160 -31.26 6.04 -25.10
N GLY A 161 -29.93 6.08 -25.13
CA GLY A 161 -29.15 7.12 -24.44
C GLY A 161 -29.45 8.53 -24.95
N GLY A 162 -29.61 8.71 -26.27
CA GLY A 162 -29.95 10.00 -26.88
C GLY A 162 -31.36 10.51 -26.57
N LEU A 163 -32.28 9.64 -26.14
CA LEU A 163 -33.63 10.02 -25.72
C LEU A 163 -33.70 10.49 -24.26
N SER A 164 -32.67 10.20 -23.45
CA SER A 164 -32.64 10.54 -22.03
C SER A 164 -32.59 12.07 -21.83
N THR A 165 -33.34 12.57 -20.85
CA THR A 165 -33.29 13.96 -20.40
C THR A 165 -32.88 14.02 -18.92
N MET A 166 -32.79 15.22 -18.32
CA MET A 166 -32.49 15.33 -16.89
C MET A 166 -33.58 14.71 -16.01
N ASP A 167 -34.83 14.75 -16.47
CA ASP A 167 -36.00 14.38 -15.67
C ASP A 167 -36.57 13.00 -16.04
N LYS A 168 -36.19 12.44 -17.19
CA LYS A 168 -36.72 11.17 -17.70
C LYS A 168 -35.61 10.31 -18.28
N SER A 169 -35.70 9.01 -18.00
CA SER A 169 -34.83 8.03 -18.62
C SER A 169 -35.13 7.90 -20.12
N GLY A 170 -34.12 7.47 -20.88
CA GLY A 170 -34.30 7.16 -22.30
C GLY A 170 -35.36 6.10 -22.59
N GLU A 171 -35.67 5.24 -21.61
CA GLU A 171 -36.72 4.22 -21.73
C GLU A 171 -38.12 4.81 -21.64
N GLU A 172 -38.34 5.69 -20.67
CA GLU A 172 -39.62 6.38 -20.48
C GLU A 172 -39.95 7.25 -21.69
N ARG A 173 -38.94 7.94 -22.21
CA ARG A 173 -39.05 8.76 -23.42
C ARG A 173 -39.30 7.93 -24.67
N ALA A 174 -38.66 6.77 -24.80
CA ALA A 174 -38.92 5.86 -25.92
C ALA A 174 -40.38 5.37 -25.93
N LYS A 175 -40.93 5.03 -24.76
CA LYS A 175 -42.35 4.62 -24.63
C LYS A 175 -43.32 5.78 -24.94
N GLU A 176 -43.00 6.99 -24.50
CA GLU A 176 -43.79 8.21 -24.76
C GLU A 176 -43.79 8.62 -26.25
N GLU A 177 -42.65 8.49 -26.93
CA GLU A 177 -42.52 8.81 -28.36
C GLU A 177 -42.91 7.64 -29.28
N GLY A 178 -43.36 6.51 -28.74
CA GLY A 178 -43.74 5.32 -29.52
C GLY A 178 -42.55 4.66 -30.24
N VAL A 179 -41.33 4.86 -29.73
CA VAL A 179 -40.11 4.26 -30.25
C VAL A 179 -39.94 2.87 -29.65
N GLU A 180 -40.09 1.84 -30.48
CA GLU A 180 -39.84 0.45 -30.08
C GLU A 180 -38.33 0.24 -29.84
N ILE A 181 -38.00 -0.24 -28.64
CA ILE A 181 -36.64 -0.57 -28.21
C ILE A 181 -36.64 -2.01 -27.70
N ASP A 182 -35.86 -2.86 -28.35
CA ASP A 182 -35.64 -4.26 -28.02
C ASP A 182 -34.55 -4.41 -26.95
N GLU A 183 -35.00 -4.49 -25.70
CA GLU A 183 -34.13 -4.58 -24.52
C GLU A 183 -33.31 -5.87 -24.45
N SER A 184 -33.70 -6.91 -25.20
CA SER A 184 -32.96 -8.18 -25.21
C SER A 184 -31.55 -8.04 -25.79
N LYS A 185 -31.36 -7.05 -26.68
CA LYS A 185 -30.08 -6.75 -27.33
C LYS A 185 -29.08 -5.98 -26.46
N TYR A 186 -29.46 -5.65 -25.22
CA TYR A 186 -28.60 -4.90 -24.28
C TYR A 186 -27.89 -5.81 -23.29
N ARG A 187 -28.36 -7.06 -23.17
CA ARG A 187 -27.81 -8.05 -22.25
C ARG A 187 -26.65 -8.75 -22.93
N THR A 188 -25.52 -8.82 -22.22
CA THR A 188 -24.39 -9.66 -22.59
C THR A 188 -24.86 -11.12 -22.58
N HIS A 189 -24.71 -11.84 -23.69
CA HIS A 189 -24.93 -13.28 -23.68
C HIS A 189 -23.93 -13.91 -22.72
N SER A 190 -24.40 -14.37 -21.56
CA SER A 190 -23.58 -15.22 -20.69
C SER A 190 -23.49 -16.59 -21.36
N THR A 191 -22.27 -16.98 -21.74
CA THR A 191 -21.90 -18.38 -21.97
C THR A 191 -21.82 -19.13 -20.66
#